data_AF-A0A2D7BU79-F1
#
_entry.id   AF-A0A2D7BU79-F1
#
_cell.length_a   1.000
_cell.length_b   1.000
_cell.length_c   1.000
_cell.angle_alpha   90.00
_cell.angle_beta   90.00
_cell.angle_gamma   90.00
#
_symmetry.space_group_name_H-M   'P 1'
#
loop_
_entity.id
_entity.type
_entity.pdbx_description
1 polymer ?
#
loop_
_entity_poly.entity_id
_entity_poly.type
_entity_poly.pdbx_seq_one_letter_code
_entity_poly.pdbx_strand_id
1 'polypeptide(L)'
;MEIGRYLKNIRIENFFSDKDFAWLTDLKFGDFTENNLNSDKIVHKDIDNGNKTHKVMAMYHNYPVCPNEETLNYIKAGHIKKDYELVKKVFYIVRNTLDKHFPFIKLETINLHALESIQPYTIHHDWNQQHHDNVKNKAWTIIIPFDVSKSHTIVFKQQPKYQKSKAMTDWVEIEQPPIIDKISDDDYNTYLSHTDREHCRYLEIDDIYKWEENTAFAASRYNFHCSDNFLKYGYSSKKAIVMWTSF
;
A
#
# COMPACT_ATOMS: atom_id res chain seq x y z
N MET A 1 11.55 5.06 20.96
CA MET A 1 10.16 4.59 21.09
C MET A 1 9.57 4.52 19.69
N GLU A 2 9.01 3.37 19.28
CA GLU A 2 8.40 3.21 17.95
C GLU A 2 6.95 3.70 17.99
N ILE A 3 6.76 5.03 17.89
CA ILE A 3 5.45 5.68 18.03
C ILE A 3 4.41 5.07 17.07
N GLY A 4 4.83 4.69 15.86
CA GLY A 4 3.97 4.08 14.85
C GLY A 4 3.15 2.88 15.33
N ARG A 5 3.71 2.08 16.25
CA ARG A 5 3.02 0.90 16.82
C ARG A 5 1.74 1.22 17.57
N TYR A 6 1.62 2.46 18.05
CA TYR A 6 0.49 2.90 18.87
C TYR A 6 -0.48 3.78 18.09
N LEU A 7 -0.23 4.01 16.79
CA LEU A 7 -1.15 4.75 15.95
C LEU A 7 -2.39 3.91 15.69
N LYS A 8 -3.56 4.51 15.90
CA LYS A 8 -4.84 3.92 15.54
C LYS A 8 -5.06 4.02 14.04
N ASN A 9 -5.93 3.15 13.54
CA ASN A 9 -6.48 3.31 12.20
C ASN A 9 -7.31 4.60 12.17
N ILE A 10 -7.16 5.36 11.10
CA ILE A 10 -7.93 6.59 10.88
C ILE A 10 -8.55 6.57 9.50
N ARG A 11 -9.74 7.15 9.41
CA ARG A 11 -10.48 7.37 8.18
C ARG A 11 -10.72 8.86 8.03
N ILE A 12 -10.41 9.40 6.86
CA ILE A 12 -10.62 10.81 6.53
C ILE A 12 -11.53 10.88 5.31
N GLU A 13 -12.70 11.46 5.47
CA GLU A 13 -13.62 11.76 4.36
C GLU A 13 -13.14 12.96 3.56
N ASN A 14 -13.49 12.99 2.27
CA ASN A 14 -13.21 14.10 1.37
C ASN A 14 -11.73 14.51 1.44
N PHE A 15 -10.86 13.52 1.31
CA PHE A 15 -9.43 13.72 1.53
C PHE A 15 -8.92 14.80 0.59
N PHE A 16 -9.21 14.68 -0.71
CA PHE A 16 -8.94 15.71 -1.70
C PHE A 16 -10.13 16.63 -1.93
N SER A 17 -9.88 17.83 -2.47
CA SER A 17 -10.94 18.64 -3.06
C SER A 17 -11.54 17.93 -4.28
N ASP A 18 -12.82 18.15 -4.59
CA ASP A 18 -13.49 17.52 -5.74
C ASP A 18 -12.71 17.75 -7.05
N LYS A 19 -12.14 18.95 -7.22
CA LYS A 19 -11.32 19.31 -8.38
C LYS A 19 -10.04 18.48 -8.46
N ASP A 20 -9.34 18.33 -7.34
CA ASP A 20 -8.09 17.57 -7.30
C ASP A 20 -8.36 16.08 -7.43
N PHE A 21 -9.43 15.58 -6.80
CA PHE A 21 -9.87 14.19 -6.92
C PHE A 21 -10.22 13.84 -8.36
N ALA A 22 -11.07 14.62 -9.02
CA ALA A 22 -11.43 14.42 -10.42
C ALA A 22 -10.20 14.41 -11.34
N TRP A 23 -9.24 15.32 -11.09
CA TRP A 23 -8.00 15.34 -11.86
C TRP A 23 -7.14 14.09 -11.63
N LEU A 24 -7.09 13.57 -10.40
CA LEU A 24 -6.36 12.35 -10.04
C LEU A 24 -7.00 11.09 -10.62
N THR A 25 -8.33 10.99 -10.64
CA THR A 25 -9.05 9.83 -11.20
C THR A 25 -8.97 9.77 -12.72
N ASP A 26 -8.87 10.93 -13.39
CA ASP A 26 -8.70 11.03 -14.84
C ASP A 26 -7.28 10.68 -15.32
N LEU A 27 -6.35 10.44 -14.38
CA LEU A 27 -5.00 10.03 -14.73
C LEU A 27 -5.02 8.68 -15.42
N LYS A 28 -4.78 8.71 -16.72
CA LYS A 28 -4.36 7.53 -17.48
C LYS A 28 -2.90 7.25 -17.12
N PHE A 29 -2.70 6.47 -16.06
CA PHE A 29 -1.46 5.71 -15.89
C PHE A 29 -1.28 4.94 -17.21
N GLY A 30 -0.17 5.19 -17.92
CA GLY A 30 -0.08 4.95 -19.37
C GLY A 30 -0.55 3.58 -19.87
N ASP A 31 -0.87 3.50 -21.16
CA ASP A 31 -1.27 2.25 -21.84
C ASP A 31 -0.06 1.29 -21.91
N PHE A 32 -0.02 0.31 -21.01
CA PHE A 32 1.06 -0.68 -20.93
C PHE A 32 0.48 -2.09 -21.08
N THR A 33 -0.08 -2.35 -22.27
CA THR A 33 -0.37 -3.70 -22.80
C THR A 33 0.83 -4.64 -22.69
N GLU A 34 0.64 -5.95 -22.90
CA GLU A 34 1.69 -7.00 -22.85
C GLU A 34 3.02 -6.62 -23.54
N ASN A 35 2.99 -5.74 -24.53
CA ASN A 35 4.16 -5.21 -25.24
C ASN A 35 5.12 -4.39 -24.36
N ASN A 36 4.68 -3.83 -23.22
CA ASN A 36 5.51 -3.07 -22.27
C ASN A 36 5.80 -3.83 -20.96
N LEU A 37 5.25 -5.03 -20.79
CA LEU A 37 5.51 -5.90 -19.64
C LEU A 37 6.95 -6.43 -19.59
N ASN A 38 7.66 -6.38 -20.72
CA ASN A 38 9.07 -6.77 -20.84
C ASN A 38 10.05 -5.59 -20.67
N SER A 39 9.58 -4.41 -20.25
CA SER A 39 10.47 -3.28 -19.99
C SER A 39 11.04 -3.34 -18.58
N ASP A 40 12.33 -3.00 -18.43
CA ASP A 40 13.09 -2.95 -17.15
C ASP A 40 12.50 -2.00 -16.08
N LYS A 41 11.33 -1.40 -16.35
CA LYS A 41 10.63 -0.43 -15.51
C LYS A 41 9.59 -1.07 -14.58
N ILE A 42 9.32 -2.36 -14.71
CA ILE A 42 8.44 -3.11 -13.80
C ILE A 42 9.30 -3.78 -12.74
N VAL A 43 9.11 -3.42 -11.47
CA VAL A 43 9.74 -4.15 -10.36
C VAL A 43 9.00 -5.47 -10.19
N HIS A 44 9.52 -6.52 -10.82
CA HIS A 44 9.13 -7.89 -10.52
C HIS A 44 9.68 -8.25 -9.13
N LYS A 45 8.79 -8.43 -8.14
CA LYS A 45 9.15 -9.20 -6.94
C LYS A 45 8.63 -10.61 -7.14
N ASP A 46 9.55 -11.51 -7.48
CA ASP A 46 9.29 -12.94 -7.39
C ASP A 46 9.10 -13.30 -5.92
N ILE A 47 7.88 -13.69 -5.54
CA ILE A 47 7.63 -14.40 -4.29
C ILE A 47 7.52 -15.86 -4.69
N ASP A 48 8.61 -16.60 -4.50
CA ASP A 48 8.67 -18.03 -4.74
C ASP A 48 7.99 -18.76 -3.58
N ASN A 49 6.88 -19.43 -3.86
CA ASN A 49 6.18 -20.27 -2.90
C ASN A 49 6.04 -21.72 -3.41
N GLY A 50 7.04 -22.18 -4.18
CA GLY A 50 7.30 -23.61 -4.36
C GLY A 50 6.33 -24.39 -5.24
N ASN A 51 5.38 -23.78 -5.96
CA ASN A 51 4.69 -24.46 -7.07
C ASN A 51 3.99 -23.58 -8.14
N LYS A 52 3.91 -22.26 -7.97
CA LYS A 52 3.47 -21.30 -9.01
C LYS A 52 4.13 -19.95 -8.76
N THR A 53 4.74 -19.34 -9.78
CA THR A 53 5.22 -17.96 -9.74
C THR A 53 4.02 -17.02 -9.77
N HIS A 54 3.70 -16.39 -8.63
CA HIS A 54 2.60 -15.43 -8.53
C HIS A 54 3.11 -14.02 -8.87
N LYS A 55 2.85 -13.56 -10.10
CA LYS A 55 3.17 -12.19 -10.53
C LYS A 55 2.22 -11.18 -9.87
N VAL A 56 2.59 -10.64 -8.71
CA VAL A 56 1.94 -9.42 -8.20
C VAL A 56 2.31 -8.26 -9.13
N MET A 57 1.50 -8.02 -10.17
CA MET A 57 1.63 -6.80 -10.96
C MET A 57 0.96 -5.67 -10.20
N ALA A 58 1.77 -4.97 -9.43
CA ALA A 58 1.50 -3.60 -9.04
C ALA A 58 2.32 -2.72 -9.95
N MET A 59 1.65 -1.92 -10.78
CA MET A 59 2.33 -0.92 -11.58
C MET A 59 2.65 0.25 -10.67
N TYR A 60 3.85 0.23 -10.08
CA TYR A 60 4.32 1.32 -9.26
C TYR A 60 4.86 2.42 -10.14
N HIS A 61 4.30 3.62 -10.02
CA HIS A 61 5.14 4.80 -10.20
C HIS A 61 5.77 5.11 -8.84
N ASN A 62 7.04 4.72 -8.65
CA ASN A 62 7.83 5.18 -7.51
C ASN A 62 8.07 6.67 -7.69
N TYR A 63 7.39 7.49 -6.90
CA TYR A 63 7.66 8.92 -6.83
C TYR A 63 8.53 9.17 -5.58
N PRO A 64 9.86 9.30 -5.72
CA PRO A 64 10.71 9.70 -4.60
C PRO A 64 10.24 11.05 -4.06
N VAL A 65 9.91 11.08 -2.77
CA VAL A 65 9.16 12.17 -2.14
C VAL A 65 9.97 13.46 -1.99
N CYS A 66 11.29 13.38 -1.99
CA CYS A 66 12.14 14.56 -2.10
C CYS A 66 13.08 14.30 -3.25
N PRO A 67 12.82 14.80 -4.46
CA PRO A 67 13.79 14.64 -5.50
C PRO A 67 14.96 15.57 -5.13
N ASN A 68 16.00 14.99 -4.55
CA ASN A 68 17.29 15.66 -4.49
C ASN A 68 17.71 15.97 -5.94
N GLU A 69 18.65 16.90 -6.11
CA GLU A 69 19.07 17.36 -7.44
C GLU A 69 19.48 16.17 -8.34
N GLU A 70 19.99 15.10 -7.74
CA GLU A 70 20.34 13.82 -8.36
C GLU A 70 19.13 13.05 -8.93
N THR A 71 18.04 12.94 -8.16
CA THR A 71 16.77 12.34 -8.61
C THR A 71 16.12 13.18 -9.71
N LEU A 72 16.17 14.51 -9.57
CA LEU A 72 15.73 15.44 -10.61
C LEU A 72 16.55 15.27 -11.89
N ASN A 73 17.85 15.04 -11.77
CA ASN A 73 18.75 14.84 -12.89
C ASN A 73 18.57 13.46 -13.54
N TYR A 74 18.27 12.41 -12.78
CA TYR A 74 17.92 11.09 -13.32
C TYR A 74 16.62 11.14 -14.14
N ILE A 75 15.59 11.84 -13.64
CA ILE A 75 14.32 12.06 -14.37
C ILE A 75 14.52 12.98 -15.60
N LYS A 76 15.47 13.92 -15.55
CA LYS A 76 15.84 14.75 -16.72
C LYS A 76 16.67 13.98 -17.75
N ALA A 77 17.50 13.03 -17.32
CA ALA A 77 18.41 12.26 -18.18
C ALA A 77 17.72 11.06 -18.85
N GLY A 78 16.67 10.50 -18.23
CA GLY A 78 15.79 9.51 -18.84
C GLY A 78 14.64 10.19 -19.59
N HIS A 79 14.52 9.93 -20.88
CA HIS A 79 13.40 10.36 -21.71
C HIS A 79 12.05 10.21 -20.97
N ILE A 80 11.41 11.31 -20.55
CA ILE A 80 9.97 11.69 -20.64
C ILE A 80 9.73 12.93 -19.74
N LYS A 81 9.85 14.14 -20.32
CA LYS A 81 9.55 15.43 -19.64
C LYS A 81 8.09 15.56 -19.16
N LYS A 82 7.18 14.79 -19.77
CA LYS A 82 5.73 14.77 -19.49
C LYS A 82 5.39 14.08 -18.17
N ASP A 83 6.17 13.09 -17.77
CA ASP A 83 5.95 12.32 -16.54
C ASP A 83 6.38 13.15 -15.34
N TYR A 84 7.46 13.94 -15.45
CA TYR A 84 7.97 14.77 -14.37
C TYR A 84 6.98 15.82 -13.84
N GLU A 85 6.31 16.57 -14.73
CA GLU A 85 5.32 17.57 -14.31
C GLU A 85 4.04 16.91 -13.77
N LEU A 86 3.70 15.72 -14.27
CA LEU A 86 2.63 14.90 -13.71
C LEU A 86 2.96 14.44 -12.28
N VAL A 87 4.14 13.86 -12.07
CA VAL A 87 4.66 13.42 -10.76
C VAL A 87 4.59 14.56 -9.75
N LYS A 88 5.14 15.72 -10.13
CA LYS A 88 5.16 16.91 -9.27
C LYS A 88 3.77 17.35 -8.87
N LYS A 89 2.81 17.33 -9.81
CA LYS A 89 1.45 17.76 -9.52
C LYS A 89 0.74 16.78 -8.58
N VAL A 90 0.87 15.47 -8.79
CA VAL A 90 0.37 14.44 -7.86
C VAL A 90 0.96 14.66 -6.47
N PHE A 91 2.29 14.83 -6.40
CA PHE A 91 2.99 15.07 -5.15
C PHE A 91 2.50 16.34 -4.45
N TYR A 92 2.37 17.46 -5.17
CA TYR A 92 1.91 18.73 -4.62
C TYR A 92 0.50 18.62 -4.06
N ILE A 93 -0.42 17.99 -4.80
CA ILE A 93 -1.80 17.75 -4.35
C ILE A 93 -1.78 16.95 -3.04
N VAL A 94 -1.04 15.83 -3.00
CA VAL A 94 -0.99 14.96 -1.84
C VAL A 94 -0.34 15.65 -0.64
N ARG A 95 0.81 16.31 -0.82
CA ARG A 95 1.53 17.00 0.25
C ARG A 95 0.66 18.09 0.89
N ASN A 96 0.08 18.96 0.08
CA ASN A 96 -0.77 20.04 0.60
C ASN A 96 -2.00 19.50 1.31
N THR A 97 -2.54 18.38 0.84
CA THR A 97 -3.70 17.73 1.45
C THR A 97 -3.32 17.12 2.80
N LEU A 98 -2.18 16.43 2.89
CA LEU A 98 -1.65 15.92 4.16
C LEU A 98 -1.40 17.06 5.15
N ASP A 99 -0.77 18.15 4.72
CA ASP A 99 -0.50 19.31 5.59
C ASP A 99 -1.79 19.91 6.16
N LYS A 100 -2.88 19.91 5.40
CA LYS A 100 -4.19 20.39 5.86
C LYS A 100 -4.83 19.46 6.89
N HIS A 101 -4.73 18.15 6.70
CA HIS A 101 -5.33 17.16 7.62
C HIS A 101 -4.47 16.89 8.86
N PHE A 102 -3.16 17.13 8.78
CA PHE A 102 -2.20 16.92 9.86
C PHE A 102 -1.37 18.18 10.18
N PRO A 103 -1.99 19.35 10.45
CA PRO A 103 -1.27 20.62 10.52
C PRO A 103 -0.30 20.74 11.71
N PHE A 104 -0.50 19.94 12.76
CA PHE A 104 0.31 19.95 13.99
C PHE A 104 1.37 18.86 14.03
N ILE A 105 1.42 18.01 13.01
CA ILE A 105 2.30 16.85 12.95
C ILE A 105 3.05 16.92 11.64
N LYS A 106 4.38 17.04 11.70
CA LYS A 106 5.21 16.98 10.50
C LYS A 106 5.27 15.54 10.00
N LEU A 107 4.23 15.11 9.29
CA LEU A 107 4.18 13.81 8.67
C LEU A 107 4.93 13.88 7.34
N GLU A 108 6.07 13.21 7.25
CA GLU A 108 6.84 13.09 6.01
C GLU A 108 6.29 11.92 5.20
N THR A 109 5.99 12.15 3.92
CA THR A 109 5.77 11.04 3.00
C THR A 109 7.14 10.48 2.62
N ILE A 110 7.29 9.17 2.60
CA ILE A 110 8.56 8.51 2.32
C ILE A 110 8.56 7.99 0.88
N ASN A 111 7.44 7.40 0.50
CA ASN A 111 7.19 6.92 -0.85
C ASN A 111 5.69 7.04 -1.14
N LEU A 112 5.36 7.24 -2.41
CA LEU A 112 4.01 7.42 -2.90
C LEU A 112 3.86 6.68 -4.22
N HIS A 113 2.86 5.83 -4.29
CA HIS A 113 2.50 5.05 -5.47
C HIS A 113 1.10 5.43 -5.91
N ALA A 114 0.94 5.64 -7.21
CA ALA A 114 -0.33 5.33 -7.85
C ALA A 114 -0.35 3.83 -8.14
N LEU A 115 -1.35 3.13 -7.62
CA LEU A 115 -1.47 1.68 -7.68
C LEU A 115 -2.65 1.32 -8.60
N GLU A 116 -2.39 0.47 -9.58
CA GLU A 116 -3.37 -0.45 -10.13
C GLU A 116 -2.97 -1.88 -9.75
N SER A 117 -3.83 -2.54 -8.97
CA SER A 117 -3.61 -3.89 -8.47
C SER A 117 -4.55 -4.85 -9.19
N ILE A 118 -3.99 -5.79 -9.96
CA ILE A 118 -4.76 -6.85 -10.63
C ILE A 118 -4.78 -8.17 -9.85
N GLN A 119 -4.11 -8.21 -8.69
CA GLN A 119 -4.07 -9.36 -7.79
C GLN A 119 -4.21 -8.92 -6.34
N PRO A 120 -4.99 -9.63 -5.51
CA PRO A 120 -5.06 -9.39 -4.07
C PRO A 120 -3.68 -9.44 -3.41
N TYR A 121 -3.32 -8.38 -2.69
CA TYR A 121 -2.14 -8.39 -1.84
C TYR A 121 -2.32 -9.39 -0.69
N THR A 122 -1.32 -10.23 -0.48
CA THR A 122 -1.27 -11.17 0.65
C THR A 122 -0.92 -10.45 1.96
N ILE A 123 -0.95 -11.17 3.07
CA ILE A 123 -0.74 -10.61 4.41
C ILE A 123 0.73 -10.22 4.60
N HIS A 124 0.96 -8.94 4.86
CA HIS A 124 2.27 -8.36 5.10
C HIS A 124 2.18 -7.10 5.96
N HIS A 125 3.32 -6.60 6.40
CA HIS A 125 3.42 -5.26 6.98
C HIS A 125 4.35 -4.37 6.15
N ASP A 126 4.26 -3.06 6.39
CA ASP A 126 5.01 -2.04 5.65
C ASP A 126 6.15 -1.40 6.43
N TRP A 127 6.40 -1.88 7.65
CA TRP A 127 7.55 -1.47 8.45
C TRP A 127 8.89 -1.70 7.73
N ASN A 128 9.02 -2.78 6.94
CA ASN A 128 10.23 -3.07 6.16
C ASN A 128 10.03 -2.81 4.66
N GLN A 129 10.76 -1.83 4.13
CA GLN A 129 10.91 -1.57 2.70
C GLN A 129 12.37 -1.20 2.46
N GLN A 130 13.08 -1.97 1.63
CA GLN A 130 14.55 -1.94 1.43
C GLN A 130 15.17 -0.55 1.20
N HIS A 131 14.40 0.42 0.70
CA HIS A 131 14.89 1.80 0.49
C HIS A 131 14.72 2.71 1.73
N HIS A 132 14.20 2.20 2.85
CA HIS A 132 13.68 2.98 3.98
C HIS A 132 14.13 2.47 5.36
N ASP A 133 15.19 1.64 5.40
CA ASP A 133 15.73 1.08 6.65
C ASP A 133 16.19 2.19 7.61
N ASN A 134 16.70 3.30 7.06
CA ASN A 134 17.17 4.46 7.83
C ASN A 134 16.06 5.41 8.29
N VAL A 135 14.81 5.22 7.84
CA VAL A 135 13.70 6.10 8.23
C VAL A 135 13.29 5.79 9.67
N LYS A 136 13.53 6.76 10.56
CA LYS A 136 13.09 6.73 11.96
C LYS A 136 11.58 7.00 12.04
N ASN A 137 10.95 6.53 13.12
CA ASN A 137 9.55 6.84 13.46
C ASN A 137 8.53 6.64 12.32
N LYS A 138 8.55 5.45 11.72
CA LYS A 138 7.57 5.05 10.70
C LYS A 138 6.15 5.21 11.28
N ALA A 139 5.25 5.81 10.50
CA ALA A 139 3.91 6.18 10.94
C ALA A 139 2.86 5.29 10.24
N TRP A 140 2.08 5.86 9.32
CA TRP A 140 1.01 5.17 8.61
C TRP A 140 1.38 4.71 7.19
N THR A 141 0.77 3.61 6.75
CA THR A 141 0.42 3.35 5.34
C THR A 141 -0.93 4.02 5.10
N ILE A 142 -1.01 4.92 4.14
CA ILE A 142 -2.25 5.62 3.75
C ILE A 142 -2.68 5.11 2.38
N ILE A 143 -3.94 4.69 2.26
CA ILE A 143 -4.59 4.23 1.04
C ILE A 143 -5.73 5.19 0.70
N ILE A 144 -5.76 5.67 -0.54
CA ILE A 144 -6.79 6.57 -1.05
C ILE A 144 -7.40 5.95 -2.30
N PRO A 145 -8.57 5.31 -2.20
CA PRO A 145 -9.22 4.66 -3.33
C PRO A 145 -9.64 5.63 -4.44
N PHE A 146 -9.44 5.22 -5.68
CA PHE A 146 -9.99 5.87 -6.87
C PHE A 146 -11.19 5.12 -7.45
N ASP A 147 -11.36 3.86 -7.06
CA ASP A 147 -12.43 2.98 -7.52
C ASP A 147 -13.13 2.38 -6.29
N VAL A 148 -14.44 2.58 -6.19
CA VAL A 148 -15.35 2.04 -5.15
C VAL A 148 -15.85 0.63 -5.41
N SER A 149 -15.20 -0.15 -6.28
CA SER A 149 -15.39 -1.61 -6.26
C SER A 149 -15.41 -2.10 -4.81
N LYS A 150 -16.22 -3.12 -4.48
CA LYS A 150 -16.45 -3.62 -3.10
C LYS A 150 -15.20 -4.27 -2.46
N SER A 151 -14.04 -3.73 -2.77
CA SER A 151 -12.77 -3.87 -2.14
C SER A 151 -12.81 -3.56 -0.66
N HIS A 152 -12.01 -4.31 0.08
CA HIS A 152 -11.64 -4.01 1.43
C HIS A 152 -10.11 -4.04 1.61
N THR A 153 -9.64 -3.25 2.57
CA THR A 153 -8.35 -3.45 3.22
C THR A 153 -8.61 -4.06 4.59
N ILE A 154 -7.99 -5.20 4.88
CA ILE A 154 -8.13 -5.87 6.17
C ILE A 154 -6.86 -5.58 6.96
N VAL A 155 -7.02 -5.06 8.18
CA VAL A 155 -5.92 -4.79 9.12
C VAL A 155 -6.04 -5.73 10.30
N PHE A 156 -4.92 -6.28 10.75
CA PHE A 156 -4.86 -7.20 11.89
C PHE A 156 -4.22 -6.54 13.10
N LYS A 157 -4.55 -7.01 14.30
CA LYS A 157 -3.99 -6.47 15.56
C LYS A 157 -2.51 -6.77 15.73
N GLN A 158 -2.03 -7.84 15.10
CA GLN A 158 -0.67 -8.32 15.24
C GLN A 158 0.33 -7.38 14.55
N GLN A 159 1.41 -7.11 15.26
CA GLN A 159 2.56 -6.37 14.78
C GLN A 159 3.81 -7.18 15.10
N PRO A 160 4.66 -7.50 14.11
CA PRO A 160 5.88 -8.25 14.37
C PRO A 160 6.87 -7.43 15.17
N LYS A 161 7.73 -8.12 15.92
CA LYS A 161 8.82 -7.54 16.70
C LYS A 161 10.01 -7.19 15.82
N TYR A 162 10.24 -7.91 14.72
CA TYR A 162 11.41 -7.74 13.86
C TYR A 162 11.06 -7.33 12.43
N GLN A 163 11.84 -6.42 11.85
CA GLN A 163 11.64 -5.94 10.47
C GLN A 163 11.71 -7.05 9.43
N LYS A 164 12.50 -8.10 9.70
CA LYS A 164 12.64 -9.26 8.82
C LYS A 164 11.41 -10.16 8.79
N SER A 165 10.47 -10.00 9.73
CA SER A 165 9.22 -10.77 9.79
C SER A 165 8.13 -10.14 8.92
N LYS A 166 8.47 -9.87 7.65
CA LYS A 166 7.65 -9.07 6.73
C LYS A 166 6.37 -9.77 6.30
N ALA A 167 6.50 -11.02 5.89
CA ALA A 167 5.39 -11.87 5.50
C ALA A 167 5.03 -12.83 6.64
N MET A 168 3.87 -13.47 6.53
CA MET A 168 3.39 -14.42 7.53
C MET A 168 4.34 -15.60 7.73
N THR A 169 4.91 -16.15 6.64
CA THR A 169 5.89 -17.23 6.71
C THR A 169 7.10 -16.83 7.56
N ASP A 170 7.72 -15.68 7.25
CA ASP A 170 8.85 -15.16 8.02
C ASP A 170 8.49 -14.93 9.49
N TRP A 171 7.30 -14.38 9.75
CA TRP A 171 6.87 -14.09 11.11
C TRP A 171 6.66 -15.36 11.93
N VAL A 172 6.00 -16.36 11.37
CA VAL A 172 5.77 -17.65 12.04
C VAL A 172 7.09 -18.38 12.30
N GLU A 173 8.00 -18.41 11.34
CA GLU A 173 9.29 -19.09 11.48
C GLU A 173 10.23 -18.38 12.49
N ILE A 174 10.30 -17.05 12.43
CA ILE A 174 11.27 -16.26 13.21
C ILE A 174 10.75 -15.99 14.63
N GLU A 175 9.47 -15.64 14.76
CA GLU A 175 8.91 -15.15 16.03
C GLU A 175 8.05 -16.18 16.76
N GLN A 176 7.63 -17.26 16.08
CA GLN A 176 6.83 -18.34 16.65
C GLN A 176 5.64 -17.83 17.49
N PRO A 177 4.76 -16.98 16.91
CA PRO A 177 3.64 -16.43 17.62
C PRO A 177 2.64 -17.53 18.03
N PRO A 178 1.87 -17.33 19.11
CA PRO A 178 0.85 -18.29 19.50
C PRO A 178 -0.28 -18.32 18.48
N ILE A 179 -0.84 -19.52 18.27
CA ILE A 179 -2.11 -19.70 17.57
C ILE A 179 -3.23 -19.13 18.44
N ILE A 180 -4.11 -18.34 17.84
CA ILE A 180 -5.24 -17.68 18.52
C ILE A 180 -6.60 -18.01 17.89
N ASP A 181 -6.62 -18.49 16.63
CA ASP A 181 -7.81 -18.95 15.89
C ASP A 181 -9.00 -17.97 16.01
N LYS A 182 -8.75 -16.67 15.80
CA LYS A 182 -9.75 -15.60 15.94
C LYS A 182 -10.47 -15.21 14.65
N ILE A 183 -10.01 -15.69 13.50
CA ILE A 183 -10.65 -15.45 12.21
C ILE A 183 -11.68 -16.56 11.95
N SER A 184 -12.95 -16.17 11.81
CA SER A 184 -14.04 -17.10 11.52
C SER A 184 -13.95 -17.68 10.09
N ASP A 185 -14.63 -18.80 9.84
CA ASP A 185 -14.76 -19.35 8.49
C ASP A 185 -15.43 -18.34 7.54
N ASP A 186 -16.43 -17.60 8.03
CA ASP A 186 -17.16 -16.61 7.25
C ASP A 186 -16.26 -15.42 6.86
N ASP A 187 -15.48 -14.88 7.80
CA ASP A 187 -14.52 -13.82 7.50
C ASP A 187 -13.43 -14.29 6.53
N TYR A 188 -12.92 -15.52 6.73
CA TYR A 188 -11.93 -16.09 5.83
C TYR A 188 -12.50 -16.24 4.42
N ASN A 189 -13.67 -16.85 4.28
CA ASN A 189 -14.30 -17.09 2.98
C ASN A 189 -14.69 -15.77 2.28
N THR A 190 -15.07 -14.76 3.05
CA THR A 190 -15.49 -13.46 2.52
C THR A 190 -14.30 -12.60 2.10
N TYR A 191 -13.26 -12.52 2.94
CA TYR A 191 -12.19 -11.53 2.75
C TYR A 191 -10.84 -12.13 2.40
N LEU A 192 -10.50 -13.30 2.95
CA LEU A 192 -9.11 -13.79 3.00
C LEU A 192 -8.87 -15.07 2.19
N SER A 193 -9.85 -15.52 1.40
CA SER A 193 -9.76 -16.78 0.64
C SER A 193 -8.64 -16.83 -0.43
N HIS A 194 -7.93 -15.73 -0.69
CA HIS A 194 -6.71 -15.70 -1.51
C HIS A 194 -5.42 -15.96 -0.73
N THR A 195 -5.49 -16.05 0.60
CA THR A 195 -4.34 -16.30 1.49
C THR A 195 -4.37 -17.72 2.06
N ASP A 196 -3.22 -18.19 2.52
CA ASP A 196 -3.14 -19.47 3.23
C ASP A 196 -3.95 -19.42 4.53
N ARG A 197 -4.84 -20.39 4.71
CA ARG A 197 -5.68 -20.50 5.91
C ARG A 197 -4.84 -20.71 7.17
N GLU A 198 -3.71 -21.42 7.08
CA GLU A 198 -2.86 -21.66 8.26
C GLU A 198 -2.25 -20.35 8.78
N HIS A 199 -1.95 -19.38 7.92
CA HIS A 199 -1.50 -18.06 8.37
C HIS A 199 -2.57 -17.31 9.17
N CYS A 200 -3.85 -17.51 8.85
CA CYS A 200 -4.96 -16.83 9.53
C CYS A 200 -5.13 -17.27 10.99
N ARG A 201 -4.57 -18.42 11.37
CA ARG A 201 -4.64 -18.97 12.74
C ARG A 201 -3.91 -18.13 13.79
N TYR A 202 -2.97 -17.31 13.35
CA TYR A 202 -2.16 -16.42 14.21
C TYR A 202 -2.72 -15.00 14.31
N LEU A 203 -3.81 -14.69 13.61
CA LEU A 203 -4.27 -13.33 13.39
C LEU A 203 -5.65 -13.07 13.99
N GLU A 204 -5.86 -11.82 14.37
CA GLU A 204 -7.15 -11.26 14.78
C GLU A 204 -7.38 -9.99 13.97
N ILE A 205 -8.54 -9.90 13.33
CA ILE A 205 -8.93 -8.70 12.58
C ILE A 205 -9.08 -7.53 13.56
N ASP A 206 -8.42 -6.43 13.24
CA ASP A 206 -8.56 -5.16 13.95
C ASP A 206 -9.60 -4.26 13.28
N ASP A 207 -9.54 -4.17 11.94
CA ASP A 207 -10.43 -3.34 11.15
C ASP A 207 -10.61 -3.91 9.74
N ILE A 208 -11.78 -3.68 9.16
CA ILE A 208 -12.09 -4.01 7.77
C ILE A 208 -12.55 -2.72 7.10
N TYR A 209 -11.63 -2.11 6.38
CA TYR A 209 -11.90 -0.88 5.68
C TYR A 209 -12.51 -1.16 4.31
N LYS A 210 -13.81 -0.91 4.17
CA LYS A 210 -14.47 -0.89 2.86
C LYS A 210 -14.02 0.35 2.09
N TRP A 211 -13.56 0.16 0.87
CA TRP A 211 -13.09 1.26 0.03
C TRP A 211 -14.25 2.17 -0.39
N GLU A 212 -14.02 3.46 -0.22
CA GLU A 212 -14.92 4.53 -0.64
C GLU A 212 -14.10 5.58 -1.40
N GLU A 213 -14.69 6.22 -2.41
CA GLU A 213 -13.98 7.19 -3.24
C GLU A 213 -13.65 8.44 -2.43
N ASN A 214 -12.49 9.04 -2.73
CA ASN A 214 -12.01 10.27 -2.09
C ASN A 214 -11.94 10.20 -0.55
N THR A 215 -11.73 9.00 -0.02
CA THR A 215 -11.48 8.77 1.40
C THR A 215 -10.05 8.31 1.61
N ALA A 216 -9.40 8.71 2.69
CA ALA A 216 -8.09 8.20 3.06
C ALA A 216 -8.23 7.28 4.27
N PHE A 217 -7.76 6.05 4.12
CA PHE A 217 -7.59 5.12 5.22
C PHE A 217 -6.12 5.03 5.58
N ALA A 218 -5.79 5.29 6.84
CA ALA A 218 -4.44 5.16 7.35
C ALA A 218 -4.36 4.07 8.41
N ALA A 219 -3.49 3.09 8.19
CA ALA A 219 -3.19 2.03 9.14
C ALA A 219 -1.71 2.06 9.53
N SER A 220 -1.39 1.68 10.76
CA SER A 220 0.00 1.66 11.22
C SER A 220 0.84 0.76 10.32
N ARG A 221 2.03 1.23 9.92
CA ARG A 221 2.96 0.44 9.10
C ARG A 221 3.44 -0.84 9.79
N TYR A 222 3.28 -0.92 11.11
CA TYR A 222 3.66 -2.07 11.91
C TYR A 222 2.60 -3.16 11.92
N ASN A 223 1.34 -2.84 11.60
CA ASN A 223 0.27 -3.82 11.57
C ASN A 223 0.37 -4.67 10.31
N PHE A 224 0.13 -5.96 10.47
CA PHE A 224 -0.20 -6.79 9.32
C PHE A 224 -1.49 -6.29 8.68
N HIS A 225 -1.52 -6.32 7.36
CA HIS A 225 -2.69 -6.00 6.58
C HIS A 225 -2.64 -6.72 5.22
N CYS A 226 -3.78 -6.75 4.52
CA CYS A 226 -3.89 -7.30 3.18
C CYS A 226 -5.06 -6.67 2.41
N SER A 227 -5.13 -6.95 1.11
CA SER A 227 -6.35 -6.69 0.33
C SER A 227 -7.35 -7.83 0.52
N ASP A 228 -8.63 -7.61 0.26
CA ASP A 228 -9.59 -8.71 0.13
C ASP A 228 -9.45 -9.47 -1.20
N ASN A 229 -10.14 -10.61 -1.31
CA ASN A 229 -10.21 -11.39 -2.54
C ASN A 229 -11.21 -10.79 -3.56
N PHE A 230 -10.89 -9.60 -4.08
CA PHE A 230 -11.76 -8.90 -5.02
C PHE A 230 -12.01 -9.62 -6.35
N LEU A 231 -11.08 -10.49 -6.77
CA LEU A 231 -11.23 -11.29 -7.98
C LEU A 231 -12.44 -12.24 -7.87
N LYS A 232 -12.71 -12.77 -6.67
CA LYS A 232 -13.88 -13.62 -6.38
C LYS A 232 -15.22 -12.90 -6.64
N TYR A 233 -15.22 -11.57 -6.56
CA TYR A 233 -16.41 -10.73 -6.78
C TYR A 233 -16.50 -10.17 -8.20
N GLY A 234 -15.66 -10.65 -9.13
CA GLY A 234 -15.71 -10.29 -10.55
C GLY A 234 -15.01 -8.98 -10.91
N TYR A 235 -14.23 -8.40 -9.99
CA TYR A 235 -13.43 -7.20 -10.27
C TYR A 235 -12.10 -7.58 -10.91
N SER A 236 -11.69 -6.89 -11.97
CA SER A 236 -10.44 -7.17 -12.69
C SER A 236 -9.23 -6.47 -12.06
N SER A 237 -9.43 -5.31 -11.44
CA SER A 237 -8.39 -4.54 -10.78
C SER A 237 -8.95 -3.59 -9.73
N LYS A 238 -8.07 -2.99 -8.94
CA LYS A 238 -8.37 -1.88 -8.05
C LYS A 238 -7.37 -0.76 -8.21
N LYS A 239 -7.82 0.47 -8.02
CA LYS A 239 -7.02 1.67 -8.18
C LYS A 239 -7.01 2.52 -6.92
N ALA A 240 -5.83 2.96 -6.52
CA ALA A 240 -5.65 3.83 -5.37
C ALA A 240 -4.36 4.64 -5.48
N ILE A 241 -4.24 5.69 -4.67
CA ILE A 241 -2.92 6.13 -4.19
C ILE A 241 -2.60 5.35 -2.91
N VAL A 242 -1.37 4.86 -2.82
CA VAL A 242 -0.82 4.28 -1.60
C VAL A 242 0.44 5.04 -1.22
N MET A 243 0.61 5.39 0.04
CA MET A 243 1.80 6.10 0.50
C MET A 243 2.21 5.66 1.90
N TRP A 244 3.50 5.80 2.18
CA TRP A 244 4.08 5.47 3.48
C TRP A 244 4.65 6.71 4.13
N THR A 245 4.48 6.81 5.44
CA THR A 245 4.82 8.03 6.18
C THR A 245 5.73 7.77 7.37
N SER A 246 6.35 8.84 7.87
CA SER A 246 7.13 8.93 9.12
C SER A 246 6.97 10.27 9.81
N PHE A 247 7.33 10.33 11.08
CA PHE A 247 7.51 11.58 11.84
C PHE A 247 8.97 12.04 11.87
#